data_AF-A0A8T5AL85-F1
#
_entry.id   AF-A0A8T5AL85-F1
#
_cell.length_a   1.000
_cell.length_b   1.000
_cell.length_c   1.000
_cell.angle_alpha   90.00
_cell.angle_beta   90.00
_cell.angle_gamma   90.00
#
_symmetry.space_group_name_H-M   'P 1'
#
loop_
_entity.id
_entity.type
_entity.pdbx_description
1 polymer ?
#
loop_
_entity_poly.entity_id
_entity_poly.type
_entity_poly.pdbx_seq_one_letter_code
_entity_poly.pdbx_strand_id
1 'polypeptide(L)'
;MKHMNDQYWYTLLKEDIKRLNQHLPRHRKPLAELLHMEEPKVEAIDGTQIFMKKEELEDLSKIIPERYHNRLALPIVIVRRMDLGRGTFEILGEIETFAVRRTLNLADLTFYHSDRSSEFRYIYRPQVQELLRKFKSLIVIGFGIPEELRF
;
A
#
# COMPACT_ATOMS: atom_id res chain seq x y z
N MET A 1 17.29 23.97 -27.42
CA MET A 1 15.94 24.48 -27.07
C MET A 1 14.90 23.37 -26.90
N LYS A 2 15.30 22.16 -26.47
CA LYS A 2 14.39 21.00 -26.26
C LYS A 2 14.17 20.64 -24.79
N HIS A 3 14.90 21.26 -23.85
CA HIS A 3 14.93 20.85 -22.44
C HIS A 3 13.97 21.60 -21.51
N MET A 4 13.54 22.81 -21.86
CA MET A 4 12.70 23.64 -20.98
C MET A 4 11.23 23.19 -20.94
N ASN A 5 10.74 22.59 -22.03
CA ASN A 5 9.35 22.12 -22.13
C ASN A 5 9.15 20.86 -21.27
N ASP A 6 10.13 19.95 -21.29
CA ASP A 6 10.04 18.67 -20.59
C ASP A 6 9.98 18.85 -19.07
N GLN A 7 10.76 19.77 -18.50
CA GLN A 7 10.75 20.05 -17.06
C GLN A 7 9.40 20.61 -16.57
N TYR A 8 8.77 21.46 -17.38
CA TYR A 8 7.43 21.98 -17.09
C TYR A 8 6.38 20.86 -17.13
N TRP A 9 6.42 20.00 -18.16
CA TRP A 9 5.54 18.83 -18.27
C TRP A 9 5.69 17.86 -17.10
N TYR A 10 6.92 17.57 -16.68
CA TYR A 10 7.18 16.70 -15.52
C TYR A 10 6.64 17.29 -14.22
N THR A 11 6.76 18.60 -14.05
CA THR A 11 6.21 19.31 -12.89
C THR A 11 4.69 19.19 -12.85
N LEU A 12 4.02 19.45 -13.99
CA LEU A 12 2.56 19.30 -14.09
C LEU A 12 2.10 17.87 -13.80
N LEU A 13 2.75 16.87 -14.40
CA LEU A 13 2.38 15.47 -14.19
C LEU A 13 2.59 15.04 -12.73
N LYS A 14 3.64 15.52 -12.07
CA LYS A 14 3.88 15.28 -10.64
C LYS A 14 2.78 15.89 -9.77
N GLU A 15 2.33 17.11 -10.09
CA GLU A 15 1.22 17.74 -9.38
C GLU A 15 -0.11 17.02 -9.62
N ASP A 16 -0.37 16.54 -10.84
CA ASP A 16 -1.57 15.76 -11.12
C ASP A 16 -1.58 14.42 -10.37
N ILE A 17 -0.44 13.72 -10.30
CA ILE A 17 -0.32 12.49 -9.49
C ILE A 17 -0.51 12.79 -8.00
N LYS A 18 0.02 13.91 -7.49
CA LYS A 18 -0.22 14.33 -6.10
C LYS A 18 -1.71 14.57 -5.84
N ARG A 19 -2.41 15.26 -6.75
CA ARG A 19 -3.86 15.48 -6.66
C ARG A 19 -4.63 14.16 -6.67
N LEU A 20 -4.26 13.23 -7.56
CA LEU A 20 -4.85 11.90 -7.63
C LEU A 20 -4.63 11.05 -6.37
N ASN A 21 -3.63 11.40 -5.55
CA ASN A 21 -3.27 10.69 -4.32
C ASN A 21 -3.80 11.39 -3.04
N GLN A 22 -4.67 12.38 -3.16
CA GLN A 22 -5.23 13.10 -2.01
C GLN A 22 -6.01 12.21 -1.03
N HIS A 23 -6.56 11.09 -1.52
CA HIS A 23 -7.25 10.09 -0.69
C HIS A 23 -6.30 9.14 0.06
N LEU A 24 -4.99 9.21 -0.18
CA LEU A 24 -4.02 8.38 0.53
C LEU A 24 -3.94 8.77 2.01
N PRO A 25 -3.63 7.82 2.92
CA PRO A 25 -3.47 8.14 4.33
C PRO A 25 -2.34 9.14 4.52
N ARG A 26 -2.64 10.26 5.19
CA ARG A 26 -1.64 11.26 5.60
C ARG A 26 -0.69 10.67 6.63
N HIS A 27 -1.25 9.91 7.57
CA HIS A 27 -0.54 9.14 8.56
C HIS A 27 -1.16 7.74 8.66
N ARG A 28 -0.34 6.75 8.97
CA ARG A 28 -0.77 5.37 9.21
C ARG A 28 -0.60 5.03 10.68
N LYS A 29 -1.40 4.10 11.18
CA LYS A 29 -1.36 3.63 12.57
C LYS A 29 -1.02 2.15 12.63
N PRO A 30 -0.29 1.67 13.67
CA PRO A 30 -0.05 0.26 13.86
C PRO A 30 -1.37 -0.53 14.02
N LEU A 31 -1.41 -1.77 13.53
CA LEU A 31 -2.52 -2.69 13.76
C LEU A 31 -2.88 -2.81 15.25
N ALA A 32 -1.86 -2.90 16.12
CA ALA A 32 -2.06 -2.96 17.57
C ALA A 32 -2.86 -1.75 18.10
N GLU A 33 -2.58 -0.53 17.63
CA GLU A 33 -3.32 0.66 18.04
C GLU A 33 -4.76 0.59 17.55
N LEU A 34 -4.95 0.27 16.27
CA LEU A 34 -6.26 0.25 15.62
C LEU A 34 -7.23 -0.79 16.21
N LEU A 35 -6.73 -1.93 16.68
CA LEU A 35 -7.54 -2.96 17.35
C LEU A 35 -8.20 -2.44 18.64
N HIS A 36 -7.53 -1.51 19.34
CA HIS A 36 -8.02 -0.93 20.59
C HIS A 36 -8.91 0.30 20.39
N MET A 37 -9.01 0.82 19.16
CA MET A 37 -9.90 1.94 18.86
C MET A 37 -11.36 1.47 18.84
N GLU A 38 -12.24 2.29 19.40
CA GLU A 38 -13.69 2.10 19.28
C GLU A 38 -14.12 2.25 17.82
N GLU A 39 -13.59 3.27 17.15
CA GLU A 39 -13.79 3.55 15.73
C GLU A 39 -12.43 3.64 15.01
N PRO A 40 -11.94 2.52 14.43
CA PRO A 40 -10.62 2.47 13.80
C PRO A 40 -10.59 3.34 12.53
N LYS A 41 -9.75 4.37 12.52
CA LYS A 41 -9.63 5.30 11.39
C LYS A 41 -8.29 6.01 11.34
N VAL A 42 -7.97 6.54 10.16
CA VAL A 42 -6.86 7.48 9.93
C VAL A 42 -7.31 8.64 9.05
N GLU A 43 -6.55 9.75 9.08
CA GLU A 43 -6.79 10.91 8.22
C GLU A 43 -6.10 10.73 6.85
N ALA A 44 -6.80 11.07 5.77
CA ALA A 44 -6.25 11.17 4.41
C ALA A 44 -5.58 12.54 4.17
N ILE A 45 -4.85 12.68 3.06
CA ILE A 45 -4.15 13.93 2.72
C ILE A 45 -5.12 15.10 2.51
N ASP A 46 -6.32 14.85 1.97
CA ASP A 46 -7.39 15.84 1.83
C ASP A 46 -8.16 16.13 3.13
N GLY A 47 -7.79 15.52 4.25
CA GLY A 47 -8.46 15.66 5.54
C GLY A 47 -9.68 14.77 5.74
N THR A 48 -10.08 13.98 4.73
CA THR A 48 -11.14 12.98 4.89
C THR A 48 -10.69 11.84 5.83
N GLN A 49 -11.64 11.04 6.29
CA GLN A 49 -11.37 9.92 7.21
C GLN A 49 -11.44 8.60 6.46
N ILE A 50 -10.43 7.74 6.67
CA ILE A 50 -10.37 6.37 6.16
C ILE A 50 -10.74 5.44 7.31
N PHE A 51 -11.97 4.95 7.30
CA PHE A 51 -12.48 4.02 8.30
C PHE A 51 -12.10 2.57 7.98
N MET A 52 -11.72 1.84 9.01
CA MET A 52 -11.35 0.42 8.94
C MET A 52 -12.34 -0.41 9.75
N LYS A 53 -12.81 -1.51 9.16
CA LYS A 53 -13.71 -2.43 9.83
C LYS A 53 -12.95 -3.19 10.91
N LYS A 54 -13.51 -3.22 12.12
CA LYS A 54 -12.93 -3.94 13.26
C LYS A 54 -12.77 -5.43 12.99
N GLU A 55 -13.77 -6.05 12.35
CA GLU A 55 -13.75 -7.45 11.93
C GLU A 55 -12.54 -7.76 11.01
N GLU A 56 -12.27 -6.90 10.02
CA GLU A 56 -11.13 -7.09 9.11
C GLU A 56 -9.78 -6.95 9.86
N LEU A 57 -9.68 -6.02 10.82
CA LEU A 57 -8.48 -5.86 11.66
C LEU A 57 -8.24 -7.11 12.52
N GLU A 58 -9.29 -7.64 13.14
CA GLU A 58 -9.22 -8.86 13.96
C GLU A 58 -8.80 -10.05 13.11
N ASP A 59 -9.35 -10.20 11.90
CA ASP A 59 -8.96 -11.28 10.99
C ASP A 59 -7.51 -11.14 10.51
N LEU A 60 -7.05 -9.93 10.21
CA LEU A 60 -5.64 -9.68 9.91
C LEU A 60 -4.74 -10.02 11.11
N SER A 61 -5.17 -9.70 12.33
CA SER A 61 -4.41 -10.00 13.55
C SER A 61 -4.18 -11.49 13.78
N LYS A 62 -5.12 -12.34 13.35
CA LYS A 62 -5.01 -13.81 13.42
C LYS A 62 -4.06 -14.37 12.35
N ILE A 63 -3.93 -13.71 11.20
CA ILE A 63 -3.06 -14.13 10.09
C ILE A 63 -1.60 -13.76 10.37
N ILE A 64 -1.37 -12.61 11.03
CA ILE A 64 -0.03 -12.05 11.22
C ILE A 64 0.47 -12.33 12.64
N PRO A 65 1.71 -12.81 12.82
CA PRO A 65 2.28 -12.99 14.16
C PRO A 65 2.26 -11.70 14.98
N GLU A 66 1.86 -11.81 16.25
CA GLU A 66 1.65 -10.69 17.18
C GLU A 66 2.85 -9.73 17.28
N ARG A 67 4.08 -10.27 17.20
CA ARG A 67 5.33 -9.49 17.20
C ARG A 67 5.41 -8.41 16.10
N TYR A 68 4.60 -8.52 15.04
CA TYR A 68 4.53 -7.52 13.96
C TYR A 68 3.37 -6.53 14.11
N HIS A 69 2.43 -6.73 15.04
CA HIS A 69 1.23 -5.88 15.15
C HIS A 69 1.55 -4.41 15.46
N ASN A 70 2.62 -4.15 16.22
CA ASN A 70 3.11 -2.79 16.49
C ASN A 70 3.87 -2.14 15.31
N ARG A 71 4.20 -2.92 14.28
CA ARG A 71 4.98 -2.46 13.12
C ARG A 71 4.19 -2.43 11.82
N LEU A 72 3.11 -3.20 11.72
CA LEU A 72 2.25 -3.24 10.55
C LEU A 72 1.37 -1.98 10.51
N ALA A 73 1.71 -1.07 9.62
CA ALA A 73 1.05 0.23 9.52
C ALA A 73 -0.13 0.18 8.54
N LEU A 74 -1.30 0.61 9.01
CA LEU A 74 -2.55 0.55 8.27
C LEU A 74 -3.11 1.94 7.96
N PRO A 75 -3.87 2.08 6.85
CA PRO A 75 -4.16 1.02 5.86
C PRO A 75 -2.90 0.63 5.05
N ILE A 76 -2.87 -0.61 4.54
CA ILE A 76 -1.82 -1.05 3.63
C ILE A 76 -1.98 -0.28 2.32
N VAL A 77 -0.94 0.48 1.96
CA VAL A 77 -0.92 1.26 0.73
C VAL A 77 -0.31 0.43 -0.37
N ILE A 78 -1.04 0.31 -1.47
CA ILE A 78 -0.61 -0.38 -2.69
C ILE A 78 -0.59 0.65 -3.82
N VAL A 79 0.53 0.73 -4.54
CA VAL A 79 0.73 1.76 -5.57
C VAL A 79 0.69 1.12 -6.94
N ARG A 80 -0.16 1.61 -7.82
CA ARG A 80 -0.17 1.19 -9.23
C ARG A 80 1.09 1.70 -9.92
N ARG A 81 1.90 0.78 -10.46
CA ARG A 81 3.14 1.07 -11.20
C ARG A 81 2.86 1.04 -12.70
N MET A 82 2.47 2.19 -13.25
CA MET A 82 2.12 2.31 -14.67
C MET A 82 3.33 2.14 -15.60
N ASP A 83 4.52 2.44 -15.09
CA ASP A 83 5.83 2.28 -15.70
C ASP A 83 6.24 0.80 -15.85
N LEU A 84 5.81 -0.07 -14.94
CA LEU A 84 6.13 -1.51 -14.95
C LEU A 84 5.09 -2.38 -15.69
N GLY A 85 4.26 -1.76 -16.52
CA GLY A 85 3.26 -2.45 -17.34
C GLY A 85 1.86 -2.51 -16.73
N ARG A 86 0.92 -3.04 -17.52
CA ARG A 86 -0.50 -3.03 -17.18
C ARG A 86 -0.80 -3.98 -16.03
N GLY A 87 -1.32 -3.42 -14.94
CA GLY A 87 -1.84 -4.19 -13.81
C GLY A 87 -0.78 -4.63 -12.80
N THR A 88 0.40 -3.99 -12.83
CA THR A 88 1.45 -4.14 -11.82
C THR A 88 1.23 -3.16 -10.67
N PHE A 89 1.35 -3.65 -9.45
CA PHE A 89 1.20 -2.87 -8.22
C PHE A 89 2.36 -3.16 -7.27
N GLU A 90 2.84 -2.15 -6.57
CA GLU A 90 3.85 -2.24 -5.53
C GLU A 90 3.21 -2.10 -4.15
N ILE A 91 3.55 -2.99 -3.23
CA ILE A 91 3.15 -2.88 -1.83
C ILE A 91 4.16 -1.98 -1.09
N LEU A 92 3.67 -0.98 -0.36
CA LEU A 92 4.54 -0.06 0.38
C LEU A 92 4.82 -0.56 1.79
N GLY A 93 6.08 -0.94 2.01
CA GLY A 93 6.63 -1.34 3.31
C GLY A 93 6.86 -2.85 3.40
N GLU A 94 7.89 -3.24 4.16
CA GLU A 94 8.33 -4.63 4.25
C GLU A 94 7.33 -5.50 5.05
N ILE A 95 6.82 -4.98 6.17
CA ILE A 95 5.88 -5.72 7.03
C ILE A 95 4.53 -5.85 6.33
N GLU A 96 4.11 -4.81 5.62
CA GLU A 96 2.91 -4.78 4.79
C GLU A 96 3.02 -5.78 3.63
N THR A 97 4.18 -5.84 2.98
CA THR A 97 4.45 -6.82 1.92
C THR A 97 4.33 -8.24 2.47
N PHE A 98 4.95 -8.52 3.60
CA PHE A 98 4.80 -9.81 4.28
C PHE A 98 3.33 -10.10 4.60
N ALA A 99 2.60 -9.12 5.13
CA ALA A 99 1.21 -9.31 5.51
C ALA A 99 0.34 -9.67 4.30
N VAL A 100 0.45 -8.92 3.20
CA VAL A 100 -0.27 -9.18 1.95
C VAL A 100 0.06 -10.56 1.39
N ARG A 101 1.35 -10.94 1.35
CA ARG A 101 1.78 -12.25 0.84
C ARG A 101 1.23 -13.40 1.68
N ARG A 102 1.22 -13.26 3.01
CA ARG A 102 0.58 -14.22 3.92
C ARG A 102 -0.92 -14.29 3.71
N THR A 103 -1.59 -13.15 3.58
CA THR A 103 -3.03 -13.08 3.33
C THR A 103 -3.45 -13.81 2.05
N LEU A 104 -2.62 -13.70 1.00
CA LEU A 104 -2.85 -14.29 -0.32
C LEU A 104 -2.35 -15.75 -0.44
N ASN A 105 -1.82 -16.35 0.63
CA ASN A 105 -1.18 -17.67 0.60
C ASN A 105 -0.08 -17.80 -0.47
N LEU A 106 0.59 -16.69 -0.81
CA LEU A 106 1.71 -16.67 -1.76
C LEU A 106 3.06 -16.94 -1.07
N ALA A 107 3.03 -17.14 0.25
CA ALA A 107 4.18 -17.46 1.06
C ALA A 107 4.15 -18.94 1.41
N ASP A 108 4.78 -19.77 0.57
CA ASP A 108 5.26 -21.07 1.03
C ASP A 108 6.46 -20.85 1.96
N LEU A 109 6.28 -21.28 3.20
CA LEU A 109 7.29 -21.68 4.18
C LEU A 109 8.75 -21.27 3.89
N THR A 110 9.14 -20.03 4.16
CA THR A 110 10.29 -19.66 5.03
C THR A 110 10.56 -18.17 4.91
N PHE A 111 10.52 -17.49 6.05
CA PHE A 111 10.98 -16.10 6.24
C PHE A 111 12.51 -15.97 6.07
N TYR A 112 13.18 -17.03 5.62
CA TYR A 112 14.62 -17.21 5.62
C TYR A 112 14.99 -17.85 4.29
N HIS A 113 15.81 -17.14 3.51
CA HIS A 113 16.18 -17.47 2.12
C HIS A 113 15.02 -17.17 1.17
N SER A 114 15.07 -16.22 0.26
CA SER A 114 16.21 -15.64 -0.42
C SER A 114 15.72 -14.40 -1.17
N ASP A 115 16.57 -13.40 -1.15
CA ASP A 115 16.55 -12.17 -1.91
C ASP A 115 15.60 -11.06 -1.45
N ARG A 116 16.20 -9.96 -1.01
CA ARG A 116 15.58 -8.64 -0.87
C ARG A 116 15.32 -8.05 -2.25
N SER A 117 14.85 -8.87 -3.19
CA SER A 117 14.59 -8.44 -4.55
C SER A 117 13.41 -7.48 -4.55
N SER A 118 13.50 -6.43 -5.35
CA SER A 118 12.41 -5.49 -5.61
C SER A 118 11.13 -6.20 -6.05
N GLU A 119 11.28 -7.36 -6.71
CA GLU A 119 10.18 -8.20 -7.20
C GLU A 119 9.23 -8.69 -6.11
N PHE A 120 9.73 -8.94 -4.91
CA PHE A 120 8.90 -9.44 -3.80
C PHE A 120 7.80 -8.46 -3.39
N ARG A 121 7.98 -7.16 -3.67
CA ARG A 121 7.00 -6.11 -3.40
C ARG A 121 5.91 -5.99 -4.45
N TYR A 122 6.05 -6.64 -5.62
CA TYR A 122 5.06 -6.51 -6.69
C TYR A 122 3.99 -7.58 -6.64
N ILE A 123 2.75 -7.14 -6.81
CA ILE A 123 1.59 -8.01 -7.04
C ILE A 123 0.84 -7.53 -8.29
N TYR A 124 0.07 -8.45 -8.86
CA TYR A 124 -0.68 -8.21 -10.08
C TYR A 124 -2.16 -8.04 -9.81
N ARG A 125 -2.87 -7.49 -10.78
CA ARG A 125 -4.33 -7.24 -10.70
C ARG A 125 -5.15 -8.41 -10.12
N PRO A 126 -4.94 -9.69 -10.48
CA PRO A 126 -5.69 -10.79 -9.87
C PRO A 126 -5.47 -10.89 -8.36
N GLN A 127 -4.22 -10.74 -7.91
CA GLN A 127 -3.86 -10.79 -6.49
C GLN A 127 -4.43 -9.59 -5.72
N VAL A 128 -4.45 -8.40 -6.32
CA VAL A 128 -5.13 -7.23 -5.75
C VAL A 128 -6.63 -7.50 -5.60
N GLN A 129 -7.27 -8.15 -6.58
CA GLN A 129 -8.69 -8.50 -6.48
C GLN A 129 -8.96 -9.49 -5.34
N GLU A 130 -8.14 -10.53 -5.18
CA GLU A 130 -8.26 -11.45 -4.05
C GLU A 130 -8.06 -10.73 -2.70
N LEU A 131 -7.07 -9.84 -2.63
CA LEU A 131 -6.80 -9.06 -1.43
C LEU A 131 -7.99 -8.19 -1.05
N LEU A 132 -8.59 -7.48 -2.02
CA LEU A 132 -9.75 -6.61 -1.81
C LEU A 132 -11.03 -7.38 -1.48
N ARG A 133 -11.17 -8.64 -1.92
CA ARG A 133 -12.27 -9.51 -1.50
C ARG A 133 -12.18 -9.87 -0.02
N LYS A 134 -10.96 -10.02 0.49
CA LYS A 134 -10.69 -10.38 1.88
C LYS A 134 -10.67 -9.18 2.81
N PHE A 135 -10.04 -8.09 2.39
CA PHE A 135 -9.87 -6.87 3.17
C PHE A 135 -10.19 -5.66 2.31
N LYS A 136 -11.42 -5.16 2.41
CA LYS A 136 -11.87 -4.02 1.60
C LYS A 136 -11.49 -2.69 2.26
N SER A 137 -11.51 -2.63 3.59
CA SER A 137 -11.28 -1.41 4.36
C SER A 137 -9.84 -1.20 4.78
N LEU A 138 -9.02 -2.27 4.78
CA LEU A 138 -7.61 -2.19 5.20
C LEU A 138 -6.64 -1.79 4.08
N ILE A 139 -7.14 -1.65 2.84
CA ILE A 139 -6.32 -1.46 1.65
C ILE A 139 -6.65 -0.12 1.00
N VAL A 140 -5.63 0.66 0.68
CA VAL A 140 -5.77 1.90 -0.09
C VAL A 140 -4.86 1.83 -1.31
N ILE A 141 -5.41 2.15 -2.49
CA ILE A 141 -4.67 2.11 -3.75
C ILE A 141 -4.28 3.52 -4.17
N GLY A 142 -2.99 3.75 -4.38
CA GLY A 142 -2.43 4.99 -4.92
C GLY A 142 -1.88 4.86 -6.33
N PHE A 143 -1.46 5.99 -6.88
CA PHE A 143 -0.82 6.10 -8.19
C PHE A 143 0.66 6.40 -8.02
N GLY A 144 1.51 5.59 -8.65
CA GLY A 144 2.95 5.73 -8.58
C GLY A 144 3.43 6.85 -9.47
N ILE A 145 4.37 7.64 -8.96
CA ILE A 145 5.16 8.54 -9.79
C ILE A 145 6.16 7.67 -10.58
N PRO A 146 6.13 7.72 -11.93
CA PRO A 146 7.10 7.04 -12.79
C PRO A 146 8.53 7.36 -12.36
N GLU A 147 9.45 6.41 -12.50
CA GLU A 147 10.82 6.54 -12.03
C GLU A 147 11.55 7.73 -12.69
N GLU A 148 11.19 8.04 -13.93
CA GLU A 148 11.71 9.15 -14.71
C GLU A 148 11.34 10.53 -14.12
N LEU A 149 10.35 10.61 -13.24
CA LEU A 149 9.87 11.85 -12.61
C LEU A 149 10.36 12.02 -11.16
N ARG A 150 11.21 11.12 -10.66
CA ARG A 150 11.69 11.14 -9.27
C ARG A 150 12.88 12.08 -9.04
N PHE A 151 13.43 12.70 -10.09
CA PHE A 151 14.59 13.58 -10.05
C PHE A 151 14.21 15.05 -10.28
#